data_AF-A0A6C0F7F4-F1
#
_entry.id   AF-A0A6C0F7F4-F1
#
_cell.length_a   1.000
_cell.length_b   1.000
_cell.length_c   1.000
_cell.angle_alpha   90.00
_cell.angle_beta   90.00
_cell.angle_gamma   90.00
#
_symmetry.space_group_name_H-M   'P 1'
#
loop_
_entity.id
_entity.type
_entity.pdbx_description
1 polymer ?
#
loop_
_entity_poly.entity_id
_entity_poly.type
_entity_poly.pdbx_seq_one_letter_code
_entity_poly.pdbx_strand_id
1 'polypeptide(L)'
;MASLNECKMTTIKICKAKGWNDVSTPHLWMFLIEEIGELASAIRRSTNQFTDNKKINIEGEIMDVLSYMFQLAERFDVDLDLEWNKYINKNKLR
;
A
#
# COMPACT_ATOMS: atom_id res chain seq x y z
N MET A 1 -15.12 -7.36 10.44
CA MET A 1 -13.93 -7.36 9.54
C MET A 1 -13.90 -5.99 8.91
N ALA A 2 -12.77 -5.28 8.97
CA ALA A 2 -12.73 -3.92 8.44
C ALA A 2 -12.87 -3.93 6.91
N SER A 3 -13.61 -2.98 6.34
CA SER A 3 -13.74 -2.81 4.89
C SER A 3 -12.47 -2.17 4.29
N LEU A 4 -12.29 -2.24 2.97
CA LEU A 4 -11.16 -1.58 2.32
C LEU A 4 -11.25 -0.06 2.45
N ASN A 5 -12.47 0.50 2.40
CA ASN A 5 -12.66 1.91 2.67
C ASN A 5 -12.38 2.27 4.15
N GLU A 6 -12.73 1.42 5.11
CA GLU A 6 -12.38 1.66 6.52
C GLU A 6 -10.85 1.69 6.73
N CYS A 7 -10.12 0.78 6.09
CA CYS A 7 -8.65 0.77 6.07
C CYS A 7 -8.07 2.03 5.39
N LYS A 8 -8.62 2.43 4.23
CA LYS A 8 -8.27 3.67 3.54
C LYS A 8 -8.45 4.87 4.48
N MET A 9 -9.64 5.04 5.03
CA MET A 9 -9.96 6.19 5.90
C MET A 9 -9.08 6.24 7.15
N THR A 10 -8.78 5.09 7.74
CA THR A 10 -7.86 5.00 8.90
C THR A 10 -6.46 5.47 8.51
N THR A 11 -5.95 5.02 7.35
CA THR A 11 -4.65 5.43 6.82
C THR A 11 -4.59 6.93 6.56
N ILE A 12 -5.63 7.51 5.93
CA ILE A 12 -5.70 8.94 5.66
C ILE A 12 -5.71 9.76 6.96
N LYS A 13 -6.42 9.29 8.00
CA LYS A 13 -6.40 9.95 9.32
C LYS A 13 -5.00 9.97 9.92
N ILE A 14 -4.26 8.86 9.83
CA ILE A 14 -2.87 8.78 10.30
C ILE A 14 -1.97 9.74 9.49
N CYS A 15 -2.10 9.74 8.17
CA CYS A 15 -1.31 10.61 7.29
C CYS A 15 -1.55 12.09 7.60
N LYS A 16 -2.82 12.50 7.80
CA LYS A 16 -3.18 13.86 8.21
C LYS A 16 -2.63 14.22 9.59
N ALA A 17 -2.72 13.31 10.56
CA ALA A 17 -2.20 13.53 11.91
C ALA A 17 -0.67 13.71 11.92
N LYS A 18 0.05 13.07 10.98
CA LYS A 18 1.50 13.19 10.82
C LYS A 18 1.93 14.31 9.87
N GLY A 19 1.00 15.02 9.24
CA GLY A 19 1.30 16.08 8.26
C GLY A 19 1.81 15.57 6.91
N TRP A 20 1.56 14.31 6.57
CA TRP A 20 2.04 13.66 5.32
C TRP A 20 1.11 13.87 4.12
N ASN A 21 0.02 14.62 4.29
CA ASN A 21 -1.02 14.77 3.27
C ASN A 21 -0.77 15.90 2.26
N ASP A 22 0.29 16.70 2.45
CA ASP A 22 0.63 17.84 1.58
C ASP A 22 1.75 17.47 0.58
N VAL A 23 1.46 16.50 -0.29
CA VAL A 23 2.38 16.04 -1.33
C VAL A 23 1.66 15.94 -2.67
N SER A 24 2.32 16.38 -3.75
CA SER A 24 1.75 16.32 -5.10
C SER A 24 1.62 14.89 -5.60
N THR A 25 0.73 14.64 -6.57
CA THR A 25 0.52 13.30 -7.15
C THR A 25 1.80 12.65 -7.69
N PRO A 26 2.70 13.36 -8.41
CA PRO A 26 3.97 12.77 -8.85
C PRO A 26 4.87 12.33 -7.69
N HIS A 27 4.93 13.10 -6.59
CA HIS A 27 5.71 12.70 -5.41
C HIS A 27 5.07 11.51 -4.70
N LEU A 28 3.73 11.51 -4.57
CA LEU A 28 3.02 10.36 -3.99
C LEU A 28 3.29 9.07 -4.78
N TRP A 29 3.32 9.18 -6.12
CA TRP A 29 3.69 8.06 -6.99
C TRP A 29 5.14 7.63 -6.79
N MET A 30 6.07 8.59 -6.69
CA MET A 30 7.48 8.31 -6.40
C MET A 30 7.66 7.53 -5.08
N PHE A 31 6.99 7.95 -4.01
CA PHE A 31 7.05 7.25 -2.71
C PHE A 31 6.47 5.84 -2.79
N LEU A 32 5.38 5.63 -3.54
CA LEU A 32 4.88 4.28 -3.79
C LEU A 32 5.95 3.38 -4.44
N ILE A 33 6.67 3.89 -5.44
CA ILE A 33 7.72 3.12 -6.12
C ILE A 33 8.90 2.83 -5.18
N GLU A 34 9.23 3.77 -4.29
CA GLU A 34 10.24 3.59 -3.25
C GLU A 34 9.89 2.40 -2.33
N GLU A 35 8.68 2.38 -1.76
CA GLU A 35 8.22 1.26 -0.91
C GLU A 35 8.14 -0.08 -1.65
N ILE A 36 7.80 -0.06 -2.94
CA ILE A 36 7.84 -1.28 -3.78
C ILE A 36 9.29 -1.79 -3.88
N GLY A 37 10.27 -0.90 -3.98
CA GLY A 37 11.70 -1.25 -3.99
C GLY A 37 12.17 -1.80 -2.64
N GLU A 38 11.69 -1.25 -1.53
CA GLU A 38 11.95 -1.75 -0.18
C GLU A 38 11.34 -3.15 0.03
N LEU A 39 10.08 -3.34 -0.39
CA LEU A 39 9.41 -4.63 -0.40
C LEU A 39 10.15 -5.67 -1.25
N ALA A 40 10.56 -5.31 -2.46
CA ALA A 40 11.34 -6.20 -3.32
C ALA A 40 12.67 -6.59 -2.65
N SER A 41 13.31 -5.64 -1.96
CA SER A 41 14.53 -5.90 -1.20
C SER A 41 14.28 -6.82 0.00
N ALA A 42 13.15 -6.68 0.71
CA ALA A 42 12.78 -7.54 1.82
C ALA A 42 12.46 -8.98 1.36
N ILE A 43 11.73 -9.13 0.25
CA ILE A 43 11.45 -10.44 -0.38
C ILE A 43 12.75 -11.12 -0.84
N ARG A 44 13.65 -10.38 -1.48
CA ARG A 44 14.95 -10.93 -1.90
C ARG A 44 15.78 -11.44 -0.73
N ARG A 45 15.72 -10.77 0.42
CA ARG A 45 16.39 -11.21 1.64
C ARG A 45 15.72 -12.44 2.26
N SER A 46 14.39 -12.55 2.20
CA SER A 46 13.68 -13.72 2.76
C SER A 46 13.89 -15.01 1.98
N THR A 47 14.23 -14.91 0.69
CA THR A 47 14.56 -16.07 -0.15
C THR A 47 16.03 -16.51 -0.03
N ASN A 48 16.78 -15.99 0.96
CA ASN A 48 18.13 -16.43 1.31
C ASN A 48 19.18 -16.32 0.19
N GLN A 49 19.03 -15.38 -0.75
CA GLN A 49 20.07 -15.13 -1.76
C GLN A 49 21.36 -14.53 -1.16
N PHE A 50 21.32 -13.98 0.07
CA PHE A 50 22.49 -13.45 0.79
C PHE A 50 22.33 -13.64 2.31
N THR A 51 23.41 -14.06 2.99
CA THR A 51 23.53 -14.23 4.45
C THR A 51 23.78 -12.90 5.16
N ASP A 52 22.89 -11.93 5.02
CA ASP A 52 22.96 -10.70 5.81
C ASP A 52 22.03 -10.82 7.02
N ASN A 53 22.57 -10.64 8.23
CA ASN A 53 21.83 -10.70 9.52
C ASN A 53 20.81 -9.54 9.71
N LYS A 54 20.37 -8.88 8.64
CA LYS A 54 19.36 -7.81 8.74
C LYS A 54 17.99 -8.42 9.00
N LYS A 55 17.27 -7.85 9.97
CA LYS A 55 15.88 -8.23 10.26
C LYS A 55 15.02 -7.96 9.03
N ILE A 56 14.35 -9.00 8.55
CA ILE A 56 13.41 -8.93 7.43
C ILE A 56 12.05 -8.55 8.00
N ASN A 57 11.40 -7.54 7.44
CA ASN A 57 10.08 -7.06 7.88
C ASN A 57 9.12 -6.94 6.68
N ILE A 58 8.83 -8.06 6.01
CA ILE A 58 7.97 -8.06 4.81
C ILE A 58 6.59 -7.50 5.12
N GLU A 59 6.06 -7.81 6.30
CA GLU A 59 4.76 -7.34 6.74
C GLU A 59 4.70 -5.81 6.80
N GLY A 60 5.76 -5.17 7.30
CA GLY A 60 5.89 -3.71 7.29
C GLY A 60 5.89 -3.14 5.88
N GLU A 61 6.78 -3.65 5.02
CA GLU A 61 6.91 -3.14 3.65
C GLU A 61 5.60 -3.30 2.84
N ILE A 62 4.85 -4.40 3.05
CA ILE A 62 3.53 -4.58 2.43
C ILE A 62 2.55 -3.51 2.93
N MET A 63 2.57 -3.19 4.22
CA MET A 63 1.70 -2.15 4.78
C MET A 63 2.09 -0.75 4.28
N ASP A 64 3.37 -0.47 4.05
CA ASP A 64 3.83 0.80 3.51
C ASP A 64 3.41 0.98 2.05
N VAL A 65 3.56 -0.06 1.21
CA VAL A 65 2.99 -0.07 -0.14
C VAL A 65 1.47 0.15 -0.12
N LEU A 66 0.76 -0.57 0.76
CA LEU A 66 -0.69 -0.46 0.88
C LEU A 66 -1.13 0.95 1.35
N SER A 67 -0.35 1.58 2.23
CA SER A 67 -0.59 2.95 2.70
C SER A 67 -0.60 3.94 1.54
N TYR A 68 0.39 3.87 0.63
CA TYR A 68 0.43 4.75 -0.53
C TYR A 68 -0.65 4.42 -1.57
N MET A 69 -1.03 3.14 -1.72
CA MET A 69 -2.19 2.77 -2.54
C MET A 69 -3.49 3.40 -2.00
N PHE A 70 -3.70 3.41 -0.67
CA PHE A 70 -4.86 4.05 -0.06
C PHE A 70 -4.85 5.58 -0.24
N GLN A 71 -3.69 6.21 -0.15
CA GLN A 71 -3.55 7.64 -0.44
C GLN A 71 -3.89 7.99 -1.89
N LEU A 72 -3.48 7.15 -2.86
CA LEU A 72 -3.87 7.31 -4.26
C LEU A 72 -5.36 7.11 -4.45
N ALA A 73 -5.94 6.06 -3.85
CA ALA A 73 -7.37 5.82 -3.92
C ALA A 73 -8.19 6.99 -3.37
N GLU A 74 -7.77 7.59 -2.25
CA GLU A 74 -8.40 8.79 -1.72
C GLU A 74 -8.26 9.98 -2.68
N ARG A 75 -7.07 10.17 -3.25
CA ARG A 75 -6.78 11.29 -4.17
C ARG A 75 -7.61 11.27 -5.45
N PHE A 76 -7.96 10.08 -5.93
CA PHE A 76 -8.76 9.89 -7.13
C PHE A 76 -10.24 9.56 -6.83
N ASP A 77 -10.68 9.75 -5.58
CA ASP A 77 -12.05 9.49 -5.13
C ASP A 77 -12.56 8.07 -5.47
N VAL A 78 -11.70 7.08 -5.25
CA VAL A 78 -12.00 5.67 -5.54
C VAL A 78 -12.69 5.03 -4.33
N ASP A 79 -13.87 4.48 -4.58
CA ASP A 79 -14.56 3.55 -3.66
C ASP A 79 -13.96 2.15 -3.79
N LEU A 80 -13.11 1.78 -2.84
CA LEU A 80 -12.37 0.53 -2.88
C LEU A 80 -13.25 -0.69 -2.63
N ASP A 81 -14.28 -0.58 -1.77
CA ASP A 81 -15.19 -1.70 -1.52
C ASP A 81 -16.01 -2.02 -2.77
N LEU A 82 -16.50 -0.98 -3.46
CA LEU A 82 -17.26 -1.13 -4.69
C LEU A 82 -16.40 -1.70 -5.82
N GLU A 83 -15.21 -1.16 -6.05
CA GLU A 83 -14.31 -1.64 -7.12
C GLU A 83 -13.75 -3.04 -6.83
N TRP A 84 -13.48 -3.38 -5.58
CA TRP A 84 -13.06 -4.73 -5.19
C TRP A 84 -14.15 -5.77 -5.45
N ASN A 85 -15.40 -5.44 -5.12
CA ASN A 85 -16.53 -6.32 -5.41
C ASN A 85 -16.72 -6.53 -6.92
N LYS A 86 -16.61 -5.47 -7.73
CA LYS A 86 -16.62 -5.59 -9.21
C LYS A 86 -15.48 -6.49 -9.70
N TYR A 87 -14.27 -6.30 -9.20
CA TYR A 87 -13.09 -7.09 -9.56
C TYR A 87 -13.28 -8.58 -9.24
N ILE A 88 -13.77 -8.90 -8.03
CA ILE A 88 -14.05 -10.29 -7.64
C ILE A 88 -15.10 -10.92 -8.55
N ASN A 89 -16.22 -10.22 -8.78
CA ASN A 89 -17.31 -10.74 -9.61
C ASN A 89 -16.85 -11.00 -11.05
N LYS A 90 -16.03 -10.12 -11.61
CA LYS A 90 -15.42 -10.33 -12.93
C LYS A 90 -14.53 -11.57 -12.99
N ASN A 91 -13.73 -11.83 -11.94
CA ASN A 91 -12.82 -12.98 -11.91
C ASN A 91 -13.53 -14.30 -11.56
N LYS A 92 -14.69 -14.28 -10.88
CA LYS A 92 -15.53 -15.47 -10.69
C LYS A 92 -16.21 -15.95 -11.97
N LEU A 93 -16.33 -15.08 -12.98
CA LEU A 93 -16.94 -15.36 -14.27
C LEU A 93 -15.92 -15.80 -15.34
N ARG A 94 -14.63 -15.85 -14.99
CA ARG A 94 -13.54 -16.38 -15.82
C ARG A 94 -13.13 -17.77 -15.34
#